data_AF-A0A9W8N0T0-F1
#
_entry.id   AF-A0A9W8N0T0-F1
#
_cell.length_a   1.000
_cell.length_b   1.000
_cell.length_c   1.000
_cell.angle_alpha   90.00
_cell.angle_beta   90.00
_cell.angle_gamma   90.00
#
_symmetry.space_group_name_H-M   'P 1'
#
loop_
_entity.id
_entity.type
_entity.pdbx_description
1 polymer ?
#
loop_
_entity_poly.entity_id
_entity_poly.type
_entity_poly.pdbx_seq_one_letter_code
_entity_poly.pdbx_strand_id
1 'polypeptide(L)'
;MPSTRYSASPRKYINSSDTEPFDTPPRKRLRPADNDEGASQSSSPSSSPRKRQRKSRKPQSTDVELEQILRDCLVKPTSHDAVLRLKEFLEFIMHEAKRPAMDRWKQDEKPLLETELYAQWLEGLDNVMSAIEIALSAKVPGTRKRVKGLGRASYHLLYNVIDEFIDEVNAHHDGFSLSSPEDNLYPPTMTLAEEANDPSTDDRSEEAVRQAEVCLKKFDRVMADAVRRYKVECGRSNASLASRISDMEYSLARGCCLLCEQTGFGSNESDMGFSLMQETQEVMTHWKSEYDNCEDQLVDSD
;
A
#
# COMPACT_ATOMS: atom_id res chain seq x y z
N MET A 1 47.65 -41.93 -9.32
CA MET A 1 47.08 -42.96 -10.23
C MET A 1 46.51 -44.08 -9.37
N PRO A 2 45.32 -44.62 -9.69
CA PRO A 2 44.11 -44.41 -8.89
C PRO A 2 43.63 -45.66 -8.14
N SER A 3 42.88 -45.45 -7.04
CA SER A 3 41.92 -46.44 -6.54
C SER A 3 40.52 -45.86 -6.65
N THR A 4 39.89 -46.22 -7.76
CA THR A 4 38.47 -46.07 -8.07
C THR A 4 37.65 -47.04 -7.22
N ARG A 5 36.72 -46.52 -6.42
CA ARG A 5 35.54 -47.29 -6.00
C ARG A 5 34.31 -46.63 -6.60
N TYR A 6 33.84 -47.24 -7.67
CA TYR A 6 32.46 -47.11 -8.14
C TYR A 6 31.56 -47.91 -7.20
N SER A 7 30.47 -47.29 -6.75
CA SER A 7 29.26 -48.01 -6.35
C SER A 7 28.08 -47.31 -6.99
N ALA A 8 27.46 -47.99 -7.95
CA ALA A 8 26.32 -47.52 -8.71
C ALA A 8 25.02 -48.13 -8.17
N SER A 9 24.04 -47.24 -7.92
CA SER A 9 22.57 -47.41 -8.08
C SER A 9 21.80 -48.41 -7.21
N PRO A 10 20.48 -48.18 -6.90
CA PRO A 10 19.47 -47.71 -7.88
C PRO A 10 18.52 -46.58 -7.43
N ARG A 11 17.99 -45.91 -8.46
CA ARG A 11 16.80 -45.05 -8.43
C ARG A 11 15.60 -45.78 -7.83
N LYS A 12 14.81 -45.06 -7.01
CA LYS A 12 13.36 -45.21 -6.92
C LYS A 12 12.72 -43.84 -6.94
N TYR A 13 12.10 -43.51 -8.07
CA TYR A 13 10.97 -42.59 -8.12
C TYR A 13 9.75 -43.34 -7.54
N ILE A 14 9.06 -42.72 -6.59
CA ILE A 14 7.63 -42.96 -6.38
C ILE A 14 6.95 -41.59 -6.20
N ASN A 15 6.04 -41.34 -7.12
CA ASN A 15 5.06 -40.27 -7.11
C ASN A 15 4.06 -40.47 -5.95
N SER A 16 3.66 -39.37 -5.32
CA SER A 16 2.38 -39.20 -4.62
C SER A 16 2.15 -37.68 -4.61
N SER A 17 1.45 -37.07 -5.56
CA SER A 17 -0.01 -37.14 -5.80
C SER A 17 -0.83 -37.07 -4.52
N ASP A 18 -0.57 -36.03 -3.72
CA ASP A 18 -1.52 -35.58 -2.70
C ASP A 18 -2.37 -34.46 -3.32
N THR A 19 -3.38 -34.88 -4.08
CA THR A 19 -4.50 -34.04 -4.49
C THR A 19 -5.53 -34.14 -3.37
N GLU A 20 -5.42 -33.31 -2.35
CA GLU A 20 -6.57 -33.06 -1.50
C GLU A 20 -7.61 -32.30 -2.34
N PRO A 21 -8.85 -32.81 -2.47
CA PRO A 21 -9.93 -32.03 -3.06
C PRO A 21 -10.20 -30.85 -2.14
N PHE A 22 -10.00 -29.63 -2.65
CA PHE A 22 -10.47 -28.42 -1.99
C PHE A 22 -12.00 -28.51 -1.88
N ASP A 23 -12.50 -28.85 -0.70
CA ASP A 23 -13.91 -28.74 -0.34
C ASP A 23 -14.29 -27.26 -0.40
N THR A 24 -14.90 -26.87 -1.51
CA THR A 24 -15.43 -25.52 -1.67
C THR A 24 -16.60 -25.36 -0.70
N PRO A 25 -16.60 -24.38 0.22
CA PRO A 25 -17.70 -24.20 1.14
C PRO A 25 -19.02 -23.98 0.36
N PRO A 26 -20.13 -24.55 0.82
CA PRO A 26 -21.36 -24.61 0.04
C PRO A 26 -21.92 -23.21 -0.25
N ARG A 27 -22.08 -22.88 -1.54
CA ARG A 27 -22.89 -21.74 -2.02
C ARG A 27 -24.33 -21.92 -1.54
N LYS A 28 -24.69 -21.24 -0.44
CA LYS A 28 -26.07 -21.16 0.04
C LYS A 28 -26.90 -20.35 -0.94
N ARG A 29 -27.62 -21.06 -1.80
CA ARG A 29 -28.78 -20.54 -2.54
C ARG A 29 -29.87 -20.20 -1.51
N LEU A 30 -30.10 -18.92 -1.27
CA LEU A 30 -31.30 -18.46 -0.59
C LEU A 30 -32.35 -18.13 -1.66
N ARG A 31 -33.42 -18.94 -1.69
CA ARG A 31 -34.71 -18.53 -2.23
C ARG A 31 -35.30 -17.48 -1.29
N PRO A 32 -35.84 -16.35 -1.78
CA PRO A 32 -36.85 -15.62 -1.04
C PRO A 32 -38.19 -16.33 -1.21
N ALA A 33 -38.80 -16.63 -0.07
CA ALA A 33 -40.20 -17.02 0.04
C ALA A 33 -41.09 -15.80 -0.24
N ASP A 34 -42.28 -16.10 -0.74
CA ASP A 34 -43.40 -15.19 -0.87
C ASP A 34 -43.88 -14.64 0.49
N ASN A 35 -44.55 -13.49 0.39
CA ASN A 35 -45.67 -12.98 1.20
C ASN A 35 -45.50 -11.73 2.09
N ASP A 36 -46.48 -10.85 1.83
CA ASP A 36 -47.25 -9.96 2.70
C ASP A 36 -46.79 -8.51 2.94
N GLU A 37 -47.38 -7.65 2.10
CA GLU A 37 -48.33 -6.58 2.46
C GLU A 37 -48.17 -5.82 3.79
N GLY A 38 -48.09 -4.49 3.68
CA GLY A 38 -48.29 -3.58 4.82
C GLY A 38 -48.23 -2.11 4.41
N ALA A 39 -49.39 -1.48 4.32
CA ALA A 39 -49.64 -0.17 3.72
C ALA A 39 -49.29 1.05 4.61
N SER A 40 -48.95 2.15 3.92
CA SER A 40 -49.51 3.51 4.04
C SER A 40 -49.29 4.42 5.27
N GLN A 41 -48.90 5.67 4.92
CA GLN A 41 -49.34 6.97 5.49
C GLN A 41 -48.79 7.36 6.89
N SER A 42 -48.51 8.61 7.25
CA SER A 42 -48.58 9.93 6.62
C SER A 42 -48.00 10.99 7.57
N SER A 43 -47.56 12.11 6.98
CA SER A 43 -47.70 13.50 7.46
C SER A 43 -46.87 14.05 8.65
N SER A 44 -46.20 15.16 8.33
CA SER A 44 -45.49 16.11 9.18
C SER A 44 -46.37 16.85 10.19
N PRO A 45 -45.76 17.54 11.15
CA PRO A 45 -46.01 18.99 11.17
C PRO A 45 -44.78 19.87 11.40
N SER A 46 -44.95 21.09 10.93
CA SER A 46 -44.07 22.24 10.92
C SER A 46 -43.71 22.77 12.31
N SER A 47 -42.46 23.20 12.48
CA SER A 47 -42.09 24.18 13.51
C SER A 47 -40.99 25.11 13.01
N SER A 48 -41.21 26.42 13.19
CA SER A 48 -40.36 27.50 12.71
C SER A 48 -38.99 27.53 13.43
N PRO A 49 -37.88 27.79 12.73
CA PRO A 49 -36.57 27.86 13.35
C PRO A 49 -36.30 29.24 13.95
N ARG A 50 -36.02 29.28 15.26
CA ARG A 50 -35.42 30.45 15.92
C ARG A 50 -34.01 30.68 15.34
N LYS A 51 -33.76 31.90 14.84
CA LYS A 51 -32.43 32.41 14.47
C LYS A 51 -31.48 32.36 15.67
N ARG A 52 -30.78 31.24 15.84
CA ARG A 52 -29.51 31.21 16.59
C ARG A 52 -28.42 31.72 15.63
N GLN A 53 -27.88 32.89 15.93
CA GLN A 53 -26.64 33.37 15.29
C GLN A 53 -25.57 32.31 15.49
N ARG A 54 -25.33 31.53 14.43
CA ARG A 54 -24.22 30.60 14.32
C ARG A 54 -22.98 31.48 14.23
N LYS A 55 -22.30 31.65 15.38
CA LYS A 55 -20.95 32.19 15.45
C LYS A 55 -20.15 31.36 14.45
N SER A 56 -19.78 31.93 13.31
CA SER A 56 -18.98 31.22 12.33
C SER A 56 -17.69 30.85 13.03
N ARG A 57 -17.54 29.56 13.35
CA ARG A 57 -16.22 28.99 13.61
C ARG A 57 -15.49 29.22 12.30
N LYS A 58 -14.57 30.19 12.30
CA LYS A 58 -13.55 30.28 11.26
C LYS A 58 -12.98 28.87 11.10
N PRO A 59 -12.82 28.36 9.88
CA PRO A 59 -12.08 27.12 9.69
C PRO A 59 -10.72 27.34 10.36
N GLN A 60 -10.47 26.62 11.46
CA GLN A 60 -9.10 26.48 11.94
C GLN A 60 -8.40 25.78 10.79
N SER A 61 -7.41 26.45 10.20
CA SER A 61 -6.53 25.80 9.25
C SER A 61 -5.98 24.57 9.96
N THR A 62 -6.35 23.39 9.48
CA THR A 62 -5.67 22.14 9.75
C THR A 62 -4.33 22.19 9.02
N ASP A 63 -3.50 23.19 9.36
CA ASP A 63 -2.06 23.05 9.20
C ASP A 63 -1.68 22.02 10.25
N VAL A 64 -1.82 20.74 9.87
CA VAL A 64 -1.15 19.67 10.58
C VAL A 64 0.32 20.10 10.62
N GLU A 65 0.86 20.31 11.80
CA GLU A 65 2.22 20.80 12.01
C GLU A 65 3.20 19.67 11.66
N LEU A 66 3.23 19.28 10.39
CA LEU A 66 4.01 18.18 9.83
C LEU A 66 5.48 18.32 10.20
N GLU A 67 5.98 19.56 10.18
CA GLU A 67 7.33 19.87 10.62
C GLU A 67 7.58 19.41 12.06
N GLN A 68 6.64 19.68 12.97
CA GLN A 68 6.76 19.31 14.38
C GLN A 68 6.62 17.80 14.57
N ILE A 69 5.68 17.15 13.87
CA ILE A 69 5.52 15.68 13.89
C ILE A 69 6.80 15.00 13.42
N LEU A 70 7.36 15.43 12.29
CA LEU A 70 8.61 14.86 11.76
C LEU A 70 9.80 15.13 12.68
N ARG A 71 9.88 16.31 13.31
CA ARG A 71 10.92 16.62 14.31
C ARG A 71 10.81 15.69 15.52
N ASP A 72 9.60 15.45 16.02
CA ASP A 72 9.36 14.58 17.17
C ASP A 72 9.70 13.12 16.85
N CYS A 73 9.35 12.63 15.66
CA CYS A 73 9.74 11.30 15.17
C CYS A 73 11.26 11.15 15.00
N LEU A 74 11.96 12.22 14.58
CA LEU A 74 13.42 12.20 14.45
C LEU A 74 14.13 12.16 15.81
N VAL A 75 13.62 12.88 16.81
CA VAL A 75 14.24 13.01 18.13
C VAL A 75 13.96 11.77 19.00
N LYS A 76 12.73 11.24 18.97
CA LYS A 76 12.33 10.04 19.73
C LYS A 76 11.49 9.09 18.86
N PRO A 77 12.13 8.33 17.96
CA PRO A 77 11.45 7.45 16.99
C PRO A 77 10.64 6.32 17.64
N THR A 78 10.94 5.97 18.89
CA THR A 78 10.20 4.96 19.67
C THR A 78 9.18 5.57 20.63
N SER A 79 9.01 6.90 20.61
CA SER A 79 7.99 7.55 21.42
C SER A 79 6.61 7.16 20.90
N HIS A 80 5.80 6.56 21.77
CA HIS A 80 4.41 6.21 21.45
C HIS A 80 3.61 7.41 20.91
N ASP A 81 3.81 8.61 21.47
CA ASP A 81 3.14 9.84 21.00
C ASP A 81 3.57 10.24 19.58
N ALA A 82 4.85 10.07 19.25
CA ALA A 82 5.36 10.40 17.91
C ALA A 82 4.86 9.39 16.87
N VAL A 83 4.74 8.11 17.26
CA VAL A 83 4.17 7.06 16.40
C VAL A 83 2.68 7.30 16.16
N LEU A 84 1.90 7.65 17.19
CA LEU A 84 0.48 7.97 17.04
C LEU A 84 0.25 9.17 16.12
N ARG A 85 0.99 10.27 16.30
CA ARG A 85 0.86 11.44 15.42
C ARG A 85 1.27 11.16 13.98
N LEU A 86 2.28 10.32 13.78
CA LEU A 86 2.64 9.85 12.44
C LEU A 86 1.51 9.05 11.82
N LYS A 87 0.85 8.18 12.60
CA LYS A 87 -0.33 7.44 12.14
C LYS A 87 -1.50 8.37 11.77
N GLU A 88 -1.84 9.33 12.62
CA GLU A 88 -2.89 10.32 12.33
C GLU A 88 -2.57 11.13 11.07
N PHE A 89 -1.29 11.46 10.84
CA PHE A 89 -0.86 12.14 9.63
C PHE A 89 -0.95 11.24 8.38
N LEU A 90 -0.65 9.95 8.51
CA LEU A 90 -0.83 8.97 7.43
C LEU A 90 -2.31 8.81 7.08
N GLU A 91 -3.19 8.67 8.06
CA GLU A 91 -4.64 8.65 7.85
C GLU A 91 -5.13 9.91 7.12
N PHE A 92 -4.58 11.08 7.47
CA PHE A 92 -4.85 12.33 6.75
C PHE A 92 -4.35 12.30 5.29
N ILE A 93 -3.12 11.81 5.04
CA ILE A 93 -2.59 11.66 3.68
C ILE A 93 -3.50 10.74 2.85
N MET A 94 -3.85 9.58 3.40
CA MET A 94 -4.69 8.60 2.70
C MET A 94 -6.08 9.17 2.42
N HIS A 95 -6.69 9.84 3.38
CA HIS A 95 -7.96 10.53 3.19
C HIS A 95 -7.89 11.60 2.09
N GLU A 96 -6.85 12.44 2.08
CA GLU A 96 -6.67 13.47 1.06
C GLU A 96 -6.35 12.87 -0.33
N ALA A 97 -5.63 11.76 -0.39
CA ALA A 97 -5.33 11.05 -1.63
C ALA A 97 -6.57 10.39 -2.25
N LYS A 98 -7.53 10.00 -1.42
CA LYS A 98 -8.83 9.44 -1.87
C LYS A 98 -9.83 10.49 -2.33
N ARG A 99 -9.72 11.72 -1.83
CA ARG A 99 -10.68 12.80 -2.14
C ARG A 99 -10.89 13.03 -3.64
N PRO A 100 -9.86 13.06 -4.51
CA PRO A 100 -10.04 13.18 -5.96
C PRO A 100 -10.96 12.11 -6.54
N ALA A 101 -10.84 10.85 -6.09
CA ALA A 101 -11.69 9.77 -6.54
C ALA A 101 -13.15 9.95 -6.11
N MET A 102 -13.35 10.39 -4.86
CA MET A 102 -14.68 10.71 -4.34
C MET A 102 -15.34 11.89 -5.07
N ASP A 103 -14.55 12.87 -5.49
CA ASP A 103 -15.06 14.06 -6.17
C ASP A 103 -15.33 13.82 -7.66
N ARG A 104 -14.54 12.98 -8.35
CA ARG A 104 -14.82 12.56 -9.74
C ARG A 104 -16.11 11.73 -9.80
N TRP A 105 -16.28 10.78 -8.88
CA TRP A 105 -17.51 9.99 -8.81
C TRP A 105 -18.78 10.85 -8.70
N LYS A 106 -18.75 11.90 -7.87
CA LYS A 106 -19.88 12.84 -7.74
C LYS A 106 -20.20 13.61 -9.02
N GLN A 107 -19.25 13.74 -9.94
CA GLN A 107 -19.39 14.52 -11.16
C GLN A 107 -19.83 13.67 -12.35
N ASP A 108 -19.29 12.47 -12.48
CA ASP A 108 -19.48 11.65 -13.68
C ASP A 108 -20.74 10.77 -13.62
N GLU A 109 -21.37 10.61 -12.44
CA GLU A 109 -22.57 9.78 -12.17
C GLU A 109 -22.47 8.32 -12.67
N LYS A 110 -21.27 7.89 -13.10
CA LYS A 110 -20.97 6.53 -13.54
C LYS A 110 -20.32 5.74 -12.41
N PRO A 111 -20.65 4.45 -12.28
CA PRO A 111 -19.95 3.59 -11.34
C PRO A 111 -18.50 3.37 -11.79
N LEU A 112 -17.59 3.41 -10.83
CA LEU A 112 -16.16 3.24 -11.04
C LEU A 112 -15.82 1.74 -11.03
N LEU A 113 -14.82 1.33 -11.80
CA LEU A 113 -14.18 0.02 -11.60
C LEU A 113 -13.35 0.05 -10.32
N GLU A 114 -13.18 -1.10 -9.66
CA GLU A 114 -12.29 -1.20 -8.50
C GLU A 114 -10.85 -0.79 -8.85
N THR A 115 -10.37 -1.24 -10.01
CA THR A 115 -9.03 -0.91 -10.52
C THR A 115 -8.85 0.59 -10.75
N GLU A 116 -9.88 1.28 -11.26
CA GLU A 116 -9.88 2.74 -11.42
C GLU A 116 -9.85 3.46 -10.07
N LEU A 117 -10.59 2.96 -9.08
CA LEU A 117 -10.61 3.53 -7.74
C LEU A 117 -9.20 3.49 -7.11
N TYR A 118 -8.55 2.32 -7.15
CA TYR A 118 -7.21 2.16 -6.60
C TYR A 118 -6.15 2.97 -7.36
N ALA A 119 -6.27 3.04 -8.70
CA ALA A 119 -5.39 3.89 -9.53
C ALA A 119 -5.52 5.39 -9.16
N GLN A 120 -6.73 5.87 -8.91
CA GLN A 120 -6.97 7.25 -8.50
C GLN A 120 -6.45 7.56 -7.09
N TRP A 121 -6.47 6.58 -6.17
CA TRP A 121 -5.84 6.74 -4.85
C TRP A 121 -4.33 6.91 -4.98
N LEU A 122 -3.69 6.09 -5.83
CA LEU A 122 -2.27 6.22 -6.15
C LEU A 122 -1.94 7.56 -6.83
N GLU A 123 -2.80 8.04 -7.74
CA GLU A 123 -2.68 9.38 -8.35
C GLU A 123 -2.71 10.47 -7.26
N GLY A 124 -3.61 10.35 -6.28
CA GLY A 124 -3.71 11.29 -5.16
C GLY A 124 -2.44 11.39 -4.31
N LEU A 125 -1.64 10.31 -4.25
CA LEU A 125 -0.36 10.29 -3.54
C LEU A 125 0.79 10.95 -4.32
N ASP A 126 0.61 11.31 -5.59
CA ASP A 126 1.69 11.85 -6.44
C ASP A 126 2.32 13.14 -5.87
N ASN A 127 1.51 13.99 -5.24
CA ASN A 127 1.97 15.21 -4.59
C ASN A 127 2.89 14.89 -3.40
N VAL A 128 2.54 13.88 -2.60
CA VAL A 128 3.34 13.43 -1.46
C VAL A 128 4.67 12.87 -1.96
N MET A 129 4.64 12.04 -3.00
CA MET A 129 5.85 11.50 -3.63
C MET A 129 6.77 12.60 -4.16
N SER A 130 6.21 13.58 -4.87
CA SER A 130 6.96 14.71 -5.42
C SER A 130 7.58 15.58 -4.31
N ALA A 131 6.83 15.84 -3.23
CA ALA A 131 7.33 16.58 -2.08
C ALA A 131 8.50 15.86 -1.40
N ILE A 132 8.40 14.54 -1.22
CA ILE A 132 9.46 13.72 -0.64
C ILE A 132 10.68 13.66 -1.55
N GLU A 133 10.50 13.51 -2.87
CA GLU A 133 11.59 13.54 -3.84
C GLU A 133 12.38 14.87 -3.81
N ILE A 134 11.66 16.00 -3.73
CA ILE A 134 12.26 17.32 -3.57
C ILE A 134 13.01 17.42 -2.24
N ALA A 135 12.41 16.94 -1.14
CA ALA A 135 13.06 16.93 0.17
C ALA A 135 14.34 16.07 0.18
N LEU A 136 14.31 14.89 -0.46
CA LEU A 136 15.47 14.01 -0.64
C LEU A 136 16.55 14.63 -1.55
N SER A 137 16.21 15.62 -2.36
CA SER A 137 17.16 16.39 -3.17
C SER A 137 17.68 17.66 -2.48
N ALA A 138 17.02 18.10 -1.41
CA ALA A 138 17.32 19.36 -0.75
C ALA A 138 18.72 19.41 -0.11
N LYS A 139 19.38 20.56 -0.29
CA LYS A 139 20.68 20.89 0.30
C LYS A 139 20.52 21.93 1.39
N VAL A 140 21.38 21.88 2.41
CA VAL A 140 21.42 22.91 3.45
C VAL A 140 21.92 24.21 2.81
N PRO A 141 21.17 25.33 2.90
CA PRO A 141 21.55 26.60 2.32
C PRO A 141 22.97 27.03 2.71
N GLY A 142 23.73 27.55 1.74
CA GLY A 142 25.13 27.94 1.96
C GLY A 142 26.11 26.78 2.08
N THR A 143 25.67 25.52 1.91
CA THR A 143 26.56 24.36 1.94
C THR A 143 26.35 23.43 0.74
N ARG A 144 27.33 22.55 0.50
CA ARG A 144 27.19 21.43 -0.45
C ARG A 144 26.52 20.19 0.19
N LYS A 145 26.21 20.24 1.49
CA LYS A 145 25.72 19.09 2.26
C LYS A 145 24.21 18.96 2.13
N ARG A 146 23.71 17.72 2.08
CA ARG A 146 22.29 17.42 2.18
C ARG A 146 21.81 17.46 3.64
N VAL A 147 20.51 17.67 3.85
CA VAL A 147 19.89 17.71 5.20
C VAL A 147 19.94 16.33 5.86
N LYS A 148 20.59 16.17 7.02
CA LYS A 148 20.68 14.84 7.66
C LYS A 148 19.33 14.37 8.20
N GLY A 149 19.11 13.06 8.22
CA GLY A 149 17.93 12.41 8.82
C GLY A 149 16.72 12.31 7.90
N LEU A 150 16.76 12.95 6.72
CA LEU A 150 15.67 12.88 5.75
C LEU A 150 15.55 11.50 5.12
N GLY A 151 16.66 10.79 4.89
CA GLY A 151 16.58 9.42 4.35
C GLY A 151 15.77 8.51 5.27
N ARG A 152 16.08 8.56 6.57
CA ARG A 152 15.33 7.84 7.60
C ARG A 152 13.85 8.20 7.63
N ALA A 153 13.53 9.50 7.72
CA ALA A 153 12.15 9.95 7.86
C ALA A 153 11.33 9.62 6.61
N SER A 154 11.87 9.89 5.43
CA SER A 154 11.21 9.61 4.15
C SER A 154 11.00 8.11 3.95
N TYR A 155 11.98 7.26 4.28
CA TYR A 155 11.81 5.81 4.15
C TYR A 155 10.64 5.30 4.99
N HIS A 156 10.59 5.67 6.28
CA HIS A 156 9.50 5.21 7.15
C HIS A 156 8.13 5.76 6.71
N LEU A 157 8.08 7.02 6.28
CA LEU A 157 6.85 7.61 5.75
C LEU A 157 6.36 6.84 4.51
N LEU A 158 7.24 6.62 3.53
CA LEU A 158 6.91 5.92 2.30
C LEU A 158 6.52 4.45 2.55
N TYR A 159 7.28 3.76 3.41
CA TYR A 159 6.96 2.38 3.77
C TYR A 159 5.55 2.27 4.36
N ASN A 160 5.21 3.14 5.32
CA ASN A 160 3.89 3.10 5.93
C ASN A 160 2.77 3.55 4.97
N VAL A 161 3.05 4.47 4.03
CA VAL A 161 2.07 4.86 3.01
C VAL A 161 1.72 3.68 2.09
N ILE A 162 2.73 2.93 1.62
CA ILE A 162 2.46 1.78 0.74
C ILE A 162 1.83 0.61 1.51
N ASP A 163 2.24 0.38 2.76
CA ASP A 163 1.66 -0.64 3.65
C ASP A 163 0.18 -0.33 3.91
N GLU A 164 -0.15 0.91 4.29
CA GLU A 164 -1.54 1.35 4.50
C GLU A 164 -2.36 1.27 3.21
N PHE A 165 -1.79 1.64 2.06
CA PHE A 165 -2.47 1.48 0.77
C PHE A 165 -2.81 0.01 0.49
N ILE A 166 -1.88 -0.92 0.71
CA ILE A 166 -2.09 -2.36 0.52
C ILE A 166 -3.17 -2.86 1.50
N ASP A 167 -3.09 -2.47 2.77
CA ASP A 167 -4.07 -2.85 3.80
C ASP A 167 -5.48 -2.32 3.48
N GLU A 168 -5.60 -1.11 2.96
CA GLU A 168 -6.88 -0.55 2.55
C GLU A 168 -7.46 -1.23 1.31
N VAL A 169 -6.64 -1.60 0.33
CA VAL A 169 -7.08 -2.41 -0.82
C VAL A 169 -7.56 -3.77 -0.34
N ASN A 170 -6.80 -4.44 0.54
CA ASN A 170 -7.21 -5.72 1.14
C ASN A 170 -8.53 -5.58 1.91
N ALA A 171 -8.67 -4.55 2.74
CA ALA A 171 -9.88 -4.31 3.52
C ALA A 171 -11.10 -4.02 2.64
N HIS A 172 -10.91 -3.29 1.53
CA HIS A 172 -11.97 -3.03 0.56
C HIS A 172 -12.40 -4.32 -0.14
N HIS A 173 -11.45 -5.17 -0.54
CA HIS A 173 -11.71 -6.43 -1.23
C HIS A 173 -12.37 -7.48 -0.30
N ASP A 174 -11.92 -7.58 0.95
CA ASP A 174 -12.49 -8.49 1.96
C ASP A 174 -13.85 -7.99 2.52
N GLY A 175 -14.02 -6.67 2.61
CA GLY A 175 -15.16 -6.00 3.24
C GLY A 175 -16.44 -5.97 2.40
N PHE A 176 -16.39 -6.35 1.11
CA PHE A 176 -17.54 -6.36 0.22
C PHE A 176 -18.60 -7.42 0.58
N SER A 177 -18.33 -8.27 1.57
CA SER A 177 -19.32 -9.17 2.17
C SER A 177 -19.95 -8.59 3.45
N LEU A 178 -21.11 -7.93 3.30
CA LEU A 178 -22.23 -7.93 4.27
C LEU A 178 -22.36 -6.86 5.39
N SER A 179 -21.86 -5.62 5.29
CA SER A 179 -22.04 -4.65 6.41
C SER A 179 -22.52 -3.24 6.04
N SER A 180 -23.76 -2.93 6.42
CA SER A 180 -24.40 -1.62 6.69
C SER A 180 -24.43 -0.54 5.58
N PRO A 181 -25.62 -0.08 5.15
CA PRO A 181 -25.78 1.01 4.17
C PRO A 181 -25.46 2.43 4.69
N GLU A 182 -25.03 2.59 5.94
CA GLU A 182 -24.88 3.94 6.56
C GLU A 182 -23.43 4.47 6.67
N ASP A 183 -22.39 3.69 6.37
CA ASP A 183 -20.98 4.11 6.53
C ASP A 183 -20.04 3.71 5.37
N ASN A 184 -20.55 3.65 4.13
CA ASN A 184 -19.68 3.44 2.97
C ASN A 184 -18.86 4.71 2.69
N LEU A 185 -17.65 4.76 3.26
CA LEU A 185 -16.64 5.80 3.02
C LEU A 185 -16.19 5.87 1.55
N TYR A 186 -16.49 4.83 0.77
CA TYR A 186 -16.04 4.64 -0.59
C TYR A 186 -17.18 4.79 -1.60
N PRO A 187 -16.87 5.24 -2.84
CA PRO A 187 -17.87 5.30 -3.88
C PRO A 187 -18.25 3.87 -4.29
N PRO A 188 -19.50 3.61 -4.66
CA PRO A 188 -19.90 2.29 -5.14
C PRO A 188 -19.10 1.93 -6.39
N THR A 189 -18.46 0.76 -6.36
CA THR A 189 -17.76 0.17 -7.51
C THR A 189 -18.73 -0.70 -8.31
N MET A 190 -18.42 -0.90 -9.59
CA MET A 190 -19.16 -1.82 -10.45
C MET A 190 -19.07 -3.24 -9.91
N THR A 191 -20.18 -3.96 -9.97
CA THR A 191 -20.21 -5.40 -9.71
C THR A 191 -19.68 -6.15 -10.92
N LEU A 192 -19.16 -7.37 -10.71
CA LEU A 192 -18.72 -8.26 -11.81
C LEU A 192 -19.78 -8.47 -12.91
N ALA A 193 -21.07 -8.44 -12.54
CA ALA A 193 -22.16 -8.55 -13.49
C ALA A 193 -22.32 -7.27 -14.34
N GLU A 194 -22.10 -6.10 -13.76
CA GLU A 194 -22.12 -4.83 -14.48
C GLU A 194 -20.90 -4.72 -15.41
N GLU A 195 -19.73 -5.10 -14.90
CA GLU A 195 -18.47 -5.16 -15.67
C GLU A 195 -18.60 -6.04 -16.92
N ALA A 196 -19.13 -7.26 -16.77
CA ALA A 196 -19.30 -8.20 -17.88
C ALA A 196 -20.31 -7.74 -18.96
N ASN A 197 -21.19 -6.78 -18.64
CA ASN A 197 -22.18 -6.25 -19.55
C ASN A 197 -21.76 -4.92 -20.20
N ASP A 198 -20.70 -4.28 -19.73
CA ASP A 198 -20.15 -3.05 -20.29
C ASP A 198 -18.91 -3.37 -21.15
N PRO A 199 -18.99 -3.23 -22.50
CA PRO A 199 -17.88 -3.54 -23.39
C PRO A 199 -16.69 -2.56 -23.27
N SER A 200 -16.85 -1.45 -22.54
CA SER A 200 -15.74 -0.51 -22.28
C SER A 200 -14.92 -0.87 -21.05
N THR A 201 -15.35 -1.86 -20.27
CA THR A 201 -14.68 -2.25 -19.01
C THR A 201 -13.23 -2.68 -19.23
N ASP A 202 -12.97 -3.47 -20.28
CA ASP A 202 -11.63 -4.00 -20.56
C ASP A 202 -10.64 -2.84 -20.83
N ASP A 203 -10.97 -1.94 -21.76
CA ASP A 203 -10.15 -0.76 -22.08
C ASP A 203 -9.94 0.16 -20.86
N ARG A 204 -10.99 0.35 -20.05
CA ARG A 204 -10.93 1.17 -18.83
C ARG A 204 -10.01 0.54 -17.77
N SER A 205 -10.11 -0.77 -17.59
CA SER A 205 -9.29 -1.51 -16.63
C SER A 205 -7.82 -1.51 -17.06
N GLU A 206 -7.53 -1.75 -18.33
CA GLU A 206 -6.16 -1.70 -18.87
C GLU A 206 -5.52 -0.31 -18.68
N GLU A 207 -6.27 0.76 -18.96
CA GLU A 207 -5.79 2.12 -18.74
C GLU A 207 -5.58 2.43 -17.25
N ALA A 208 -6.47 1.97 -16.36
CA ALA A 208 -6.32 2.12 -14.92
C ALA A 208 -5.08 1.40 -14.39
N VAL A 209 -4.84 0.15 -14.83
CA VAL A 209 -3.63 -0.62 -14.51
C VAL A 209 -2.39 0.14 -14.97
N ARG A 210 -2.39 0.62 -16.23
CA ARG A 210 -1.27 1.39 -16.78
C ARG A 210 -0.97 2.66 -15.96
N GLN A 211 -2.00 3.37 -15.51
CA GLN A 211 -1.85 4.55 -14.65
C GLN A 211 -1.29 4.19 -13.27
N ALA A 212 -1.84 3.16 -12.64
CA ALA A 212 -1.37 2.66 -11.34
C ALA A 212 0.11 2.25 -11.40
N GLU A 213 0.52 1.55 -12.46
CA GLU A 213 1.92 1.16 -12.65
C GLU A 213 2.86 2.35 -12.81
N VAL A 214 2.44 3.42 -13.49
CA VAL A 214 3.22 4.65 -13.58
C VAL A 214 3.43 5.27 -12.19
N CYS A 215 2.37 5.33 -11.38
CA CYS A 215 2.43 5.84 -10.01
C CYS A 215 3.31 4.96 -9.12
N LEU A 216 3.12 3.64 -9.14
CA LEU A 216 3.91 2.69 -8.34
C LEU A 216 5.38 2.67 -8.75
N LYS A 217 5.70 2.82 -10.04
CA LYS A 217 7.09 2.94 -10.49
C LYS A 217 7.77 4.22 -10.00
N LYS A 218 7.04 5.34 -9.95
CA LYS A 218 7.55 6.57 -9.32
C LYS A 218 7.72 6.36 -7.81
N PHE A 219 6.78 5.69 -7.17
CA PHE A 219 6.84 5.34 -5.76
C PHE A 219 8.09 4.54 -5.44
N ASP A 220 8.33 3.47 -6.20
CA ASP A 220 9.49 2.58 -6.09
C ASP A 220 10.80 3.35 -6.16
N ARG A 221 10.98 4.17 -7.20
CA ARG A 221 12.21 4.97 -7.37
C ARG A 221 12.48 5.88 -6.17
N VAL A 222 11.47 6.60 -5.69
CA VAL A 222 11.64 7.56 -4.59
C VAL A 222 11.88 6.82 -3.27
N MET A 223 11.23 5.67 -3.06
CA MET A 223 11.44 4.84 -1.88
C MET A 223 12.84 4.21 -1.89
N ALA A 224 13.31 3.68 -3.02
CA ALA A 224 14.67 3.20 -3.19
C ALA A 224 15.72 4.29 -2.85
N ASP A 225 15.51 5.52 -3.33
CA ASP A 225 16.37 6.66 -2.98
C ASP A 225 16.33 7.01 -1.49
N ALA A 226 15.16 6.91 -0.86
CA ALA A 226 15.03 7.06 0.59
C ALA A 226 15.82 5.99 1.35
N VAL A 227 15.74 4.72 0.95
CA VAL A 227 16.51 3.60 1.54
C VAL A 227 18.01 3.82 1.38
N ARG A 228 18.49 4.14 0.16
CA ARG A 228 19.91 4.43 -0.10
C ARG A 228 20.42 5.53 0.81
N ARG A 229 19.63 6.60 0.96
CA ARG A 229 20.00 7.71 1.84
C ARG A 229 19.95 7.32 3.31
N TYR A 230 18.95 6.55 3.73
CA TYR A 230 18.83 6.07 5.10
C TYR A 230 20.05 5.25 5.51
N LYS A 231 20.51 4.36 4.63
CA LYS A 231 21.75 3.59 4.78
C LYS A 231 22.96 4.51 4.98
N VAL A 232 23.15 5.50 4.10
CA VAL A 232 24.28 6.45 4.21
C VAL A 232 24.23 7.23 5.52
N GLU A 233 23.05 7.61 5.99
CA GLU A 233 22.85 8.37 7.23
C GLU A 233 23.13 7.54 8.49
N CYS A 234 22.90 6.23 8.46
CA CYS A 234 23.16 5.33 9.60
C CYS A 234 24.61 4.84 9.70
N GLY A 235 25.41 5.03 8.66
CA GLY A 235 26.79 4.55 8.61
C GLY A 235 26.90 3.04 8.32
N ARG A 236 28.14 2.57 8.16
CA ARG A 236 28.47 1.20 7.69
C ARG A 236 28.42 0.10 8.76
N SER A 237 28.04 0.41 10.00
CA SER A 237 28.13 -0.52 11.13
C SER A 237 26.80 -0.60 11.87
N ASN A 238 25.78 -1.16 11.21
CA ASN A 238 24.51 -1.43 11.87
C ASN A 238 23.81 -2.68 11.31
N ALA A 239 24.40 -3.85 11.57
CA ALA A 239 23.85 -5.14 11.16
C ALA A 239 22.41 -5.36 11.66
N SER A 240 22.11 -4.94 12.90
CA SER A 240 20.75 -5.05 13.47
C SER A 240 19.71 -4.24 12.70
N LEU A 241 20.08 -3.08 12.15
CA LEU A 241 19.20 -2.28 11.29
C LEU A 241 19.07 -2.93 9.91
N ALA A 242 20.15 -3.44 9.33
CA ALA A 242 20.11 -4.13 8.05
C ALA A 242 19.19 -5.38 8.11
N SER A 243 19.23 -6.14 9.20
CA SER A 243 18.30 -7.25 9.44
C SER A 243 16.85 -6.78 9.46
N ARG A 244 16.53 -5.71 10.22
CA ARG A 244 15.15 -5.18 10.26
C ARG A 244 14.68 -4.66 8.90
N ILE A 245 15.57 -4.04 8.13
CA ILE A 245 15.26 -3.62 6.75
C ILE A 245 14.97 -4.84 5.88
N SER A 246 15.69 -5.95 6.04
CA SER A 246 15.35 -7.20 5.35
C SER A 246 13.99 -7.78 5.77
N ASP A 247 13.63 -7.72 7.05
CA ASP A 247 12.31 -8.19 7.51
C ASP A 247 11.18 -7.32 6.91
N MET A 248 11.42 -6.01 6.80
CA MET A 248 10.52 -5.07 6.14
C MET A 248 10.43 -5.32 4.62
N GLU A 249 11.54 -5.68 3.98
CA GLU A 249 11.57 -6.06 2.55
C GLU A 249 10.72 -7.30 2.30
N TYR A 250 10.89 -8.36 3.10
CA TYR A 250 10.08 -9.57 2.99
C TYR A 250 8.58 -9.28 3.14
N SER A 251 8.22 -8.43 4.11
CA SER A 251 6.84 -8.03 4.34
C SER A 251 6.28 -7.22 3.17
N LEU A 252 7.07 -6.28 2.64
CA LEU A 252 6.71 -5.49 1.46
C LEU A 252 6.52 -6.36 0.21
N ALA A 253 7.44 -7.30 -0.03
CA ALA A 253 7.35 -8.23 -1.14
C ALA A 253 6.04 -9.02 -1.08
N ARG A 254 5.72 -9.59 0.09
CA ARG A 254 4.44 -10.30 0.31
C ARG A 254 3.22 -9.42 0.08
N GLY A 255 3.23 -8.18 0.58
CA GLY A 255 2.15 -7.23 0.34
C GLY A 255 1.97 -6.89 -1.14
N CYS A 256 3.09 -6.68 -1.86
CA CYS A 256 3.07 -6.47 -3.30
C CYS A 256 2.52 -7.68 -4.06
N CYS A 257 2.84 -8.92 -3.64
CA CYS A 257 2.26 -10.12 -4.25
C CYS A 257 0.74 -10.12 -4.20
N LEU A 258 0.18 -9.84 -3.02
CA LEU A 258 -1.26 -9.81 -2.80
C LEU A 258 -1.91 -8.69 -3.61
N LEU A 259 -1.28 -7.51 -3.62
CA LEU A 259 -1.74 -6.39 -4.43
C LEU A 259 -1.77 -6.75 -5.92
N CYS A 260 -0.71 -7.38 -6.44
CA CYS A 260 -0.67 -7.85 -7.83
C CYS A 260 -1.83 -8.81 -8.14
N GLU A 261 -2.08 -9.78 -7.26
CA GLU A 261 -3.13 -10.79 -7.42
C GLU A 261 -4.53 -10.16 -7.44
N GLN A 262 -4.78 -9.21 -6.54
CA GLN A 262 -6.10 -8.57 -6.39
C GLN A 262 -6.41 -7.55 -7.48
N THR A 263 -5.39 -6.83 -7.95
CA THR A 263 -5.59 -5.64 -8.81
C THR A 263 -5.09 -5.83 -10.23
N GLY A 264 -4.26 -6.84 -10.49
CA GLY A 264 -3.55 -7.01 -11.75
C GLY A 264 -2.36 -6.06 -11.94
N PHE A 265 -2.06 -5.18 -10.97
CA PHE A 265 -0.92 -4.26 -11.09
C PHE A 265 0.41 -5.01 -11.16
N GLY A 266 1.28 -4.64 -12.10
CA GLY A 266 2.60 -5.24 -12.24
C GLY A 266 2.59 -6.65 -12.83
N SER A 267 1.48 -7.07 -13.45
CA SER A 267 1.37 -8.34 -14.17
C SER A 267 1.91 -8.22 -15.60
N ASN A 268 3.22 -8.04 -15.76
CA ASN A 268 3.82 -8.18 -17.09
C ASN A 268 3.82 -9.66 -17.51
N GLU A 269 3.68 -9.93 -18.82
CA GLU A 269 3.63 -11.26 -19.48
C GLU A 269 4.79 -12.22 -19.17
N SER A 270 5.80 -11.82 -18.38
CA SER A 270 6.80 -12.75 -17.88
C SER A 270 6.18 -13.55 -16.73
N ASP A 271 5.83 -14.81 -17.01
CA ASP A 271 5.30 -15.86 -16.11
C ASP A 271 6.04 -16.09 -14.77
N MET A 272 7.02 -15.25 -14.42
CA MET A 272 7.92 -15.40 -13.28
C MET A 272 7.97 -14.14 -12.41
N GLY A 273 6.80 -13.65 -11.99
CA GLY A 273 6.61 -12.99 -10.69
C GLY A 273 7.19 -11.57 -10.47
N PHE A 274 6.41 -10.78 -9.73
CA PHE A 274 6.84 -9.62 -8.92
C PHE A 274 7.57 -8.49 -9.67
N SER A 275 6.83 -7.64 -10.39
CA SER A 275 7.40 -6.40 -10.95
C SER A 275 7.22 -5.16 -10.07
N LEU A 276 6.34 -5.22 -9.06
CA LEU A 276 6.10 -4.08 -8.17
C LEU A 276 7.26 -3.89 -7.19
N MET A 277 7.67 -2.64 -7.00
CA MET A 277 8.65 -2.22 -5.99
C MET A 277 10.04 -2.89 -6.13
N GLN A 278 10.42 -3.26 -7.36
CA GLN A 278 11.66 -3.99 -7.63
C GLN A 278 12.91 -3.23 -7.19
N GLU A 279 13.03 -1.94 -7.51
CA GLU A 279 14.23 -1.15 -7.19
C GLU A 279 14.42 -1.03 -5.67
N THR A 280 13.31 -0.83 -4.94
CA THR A 280 13.29 -0.76 -3.48
C THR A 280 13.72 -2.09 -2.86
N GLN A 281 13.13 -3.20 -3.30
CA GLN A 281 13.47 -4.55 -2.81
C GLN A 281 14.95 -4.89 -3.08
N GLU A 282 15.46 -4.56 -4.26
CA GLU A 282 16.88 -4.74 -4.61
C GLU A 282 17.79 -3.96 -3.66
N VAL A 283 17.49 -2.69 -3.38
CA VAL A 283 18.29 -1.85 -2.47
C VAL A 283 18.24 -2.37 -1.03
N MET A 284 17.08 -2.81 -0.56
CA MET A 284 16.90 -3.33 0.81
C MET A 284 17.62 -4.67 0.99
N THR A 285 17.47 -5.59 0.02
CA THR A 285 18.18 -6.88 0.00
C THR A 285 19.69 -6.68 -0.08
N HIS A 286 20.15 -5.78 -0.95
CA HIS A 286 21.58 -5.48 -1.07
C HIS A 286 22.17 -4.96 0.24
N TRP A 287 21.42 -4.12 0.97
CA TRP A 287 21.86 -3.64 2.28
C TRP A 287 22.12 -4.79 3.27
N LYS A 288 21.26 -5.82 3.34
CA LYS A 288 21.51 -6.99 4.19
C LYS A 288 22.74 -7.77 3.75
N SER A 289 22.84 -8.06 2.45
CA SER A 289 23.92 -8.90 1.89
C SER A 289 25.33 -8.37 2.13
N GLU A 290 25.50 -7.07 2.33
CA GLU A 290 26.80 -6.48 2.69
C GLU A 290 27.32 -6.97 4.05
N TYR A 291 26.44 -7.41 4.97
CA TYR A 291 26.83 -7.90 6.28
C TYR A 291 27.03 -9.41 6.32
N ASP A 292 26.19 -10.17 5.60
CA ASP A 292 26.32 -11.63 5.49
C ASP A 292 27.69 -12.01 4.88
N ASN A 293 28.14 -11.25 3.88
CA ASN A 293 29.47 -11.44 3.26
C ASN A 293 30.66 -11.02 4.15
N CYS A 294 30.41 -10.30 5.25
CA CYS A 294 31.46 -9.86 6.19
C CYS A 294 31.61 -10.82 7.38
N GLU A 295 30.57 -11.56 7.77
CA GLU A 295 30.67 -12.56 8.85
C GLU A 295 31.50 -13.78 8.43
N ASP A 296 31.41 -14.20 7.17
CA ASP A 296 32.18 -15.33 6.62
C ASP A 296 33.69 -15.06 6.52
N GLN A 297 34.14 -13.80 6.61
CA GLN A 297 35.57 -13.46 6.54
C GLN A 297 36.28 -13.42 7.90
N LEU A 298 35.54 -13.58 9.01
CA LEU A 298 36.09 -13.51 10.37
C LEU A 298 36.30 -14.89 11.02
N VAL A 299 35.95 -15.99 10.34
CA VAL A 299 36.02 -17.34 10.90
C VAL A 299 37.35 -18.07 10.59
N ASP A 300 38.15 -17.58 9.64
CA ASP A 300 39.40 -18.22 9.20
C ASP A 300 40.69 -17.51 9.70
N SER A 301 40.62 -16.81 10.84
CA SER A 301 41.77 -16.09 11.41
C SER A 301 42.03 -16.40 12.89
N ASP A 302 42.14 -17.69 13.22
CA ASP A 302 42.79 -18.18 14.44
C ASP A 302 43.75 -19.35 14.13
#